data_AF-A0A4R4LLA5-F1
#
_entry.id   AF-A0A4R4LLA5-F1
#
_cell.length_a   1.000
_cell.length_b   1.000
_cell.length_c   1.000
_cell.angle_alpha   90.00
_cell.angle_beta   90.00
_cell.angle_gamma   90.00
#
_symmetry.space_group_name_H-M   'P 1'
#
loop_
_entity.id
_entity.type
_entity.pdbx_description
1 polymer ?
#
loop_
_entity_poly.entity_id
_entity_poly.type
_entity_poly.pdbx_seq_one_letter_code
_entity_poly.pdbx_strand_id
1 'polypeptide(L)'
;TYTRLIEELGGRLPGLAQASRTVGSPQIRNRGTVGGNLGAASPAGDAHPPLLAAGAEVEAESAARGVRMIPAADFFTGVKRNALEPDELVRAFWTPPASGPQYFSKIGTRNAMVIAVCSFAVALHPGERRVGTGLGSA
;
A
#
# COMPACT_ATOMS: atom_id res chain seq x y z
N THR A 1 -7.99 -5.23 -8.41
CA THR A 1 -8.80 -4.88 -7.22
C THR A 1 -8.19 -5.55 -6.01
N TYR A 2 -8.62 -5.22 -4.79
CA TYR A 2 -8.09 -5.86 -3.58
C TYR A 2 -8.35 -7.37 -3.56
N THR A 3 -9.51 -7.82 -4.02
CA THR A 3 -9.84 -9.24 -4.13
C THR A 3 -8.83 -9.99 -4.99
N ARG A 4 -8.56 -9.49 -6.21
CA ARG A 4 -7.54 -10.05 -7.09
C ARG A 4 -6.16 -10.07 -6.45
N LEU A 5 -5.77 -9.02 -5.73
CA LEU A 5 -4.47 -9.00 -5.04
C LEU A 5 -4.38 -10.10 -3.98
N ILE A 6 -5.42 -10.28 -3.18
CA ILE A 6 -5.47 -11.31 -2.14
C ILE A 6 -5.32 -12.71 -2.76
N GLU A 7 -6.03 -12.97 -3.86
CA GLU A 7 -6.08 -14.28 -4.52
C GLU A 7 -4.84 -14.58 -5.36
N GLU A 8 -4.38 -13.61 -6.15
CA GLU A 8 -3.32 -13.80 -7.16
C GLU A 8 -1.92 -13.54 -6.61
N LEU A 9 -1.80 -12.65 -5.62
CA LEU A 9 -0.50 -12.20 -5.09
C LEU A 9 -0.28 -12.53 -3.62
N GLY A 10 -1.23 -13.19 -2.94
CA GLY A 10 -1.16 -13.48 -1.51
C GLY A 10 0.09 -14.21 -1.04
N GLY A 11 0.61 -15.14 -1.85
CA GLY A 11 1.85 -15.86 -1.55
C GLY A 11 3.12 -15.04 -1.84
N ARG A 12 3.06 -14.06 -2.75
CA ARG A 12 4.21 -13.23 -3.13
C ARG A 12 4.32 -11.96 -2.30
N LEU A 13 3.19 -11.40 -1.87
CA LEU A 13 3.09 -10.13 -1.13
C LEU A 13 2.23 -10.30 0.13
N PRO A 14 2.63 -11.19 1.08
CA PRO A 14 1.79 -11.58 2.21
C PRO A 14 1.36 -10.41 3.10
N GLY A 15 2.24 -9.42 3.35
CA GLY A 15 1.90 -8.24 4.15
C GLY A 15 0.84 -7.36 3.49
N LEU A 16 0.98 -7.11 2.18
CA LEU A 16 0.01 -6.34 1.41
C LEU A 16 -1.33 -7.08 1.27
N ALA A 17 -1.31 -8.41 1.13
CA ALA A 17 -2.52 -9.23 1.11
C ALA A 17 -3.24 -9.24 2.47
N GLN A 18 -2.51 -9.27 3.59
CA GLN A 18 -3.08 -9.10 4.92
C GLN A 18 -3.81 -7.76 5.05
N ALA A 19 -3.14 -6.65 4.70
CA ALA A 19 -3.77 -5.33 4.72
C ALA A 19 -4.98 -5.24 3.78
N SER A 20 -4.88 -5.82 2.59
CA SER A 20 -5.96 -5.82 1.61
C SER A 20 -7.23 -6.49 2.15
N ARG A 21 -7.11 -7.52 3.01
CA ARG A 21 -8.26 -8.17 3.65
C ARG A 21 -8.99 -7.27 4.66
N THR A 22 -8.32 -6.27 5.23
CA THR A 22 -8.92 -5.36 6.22
C THR A 22 -9.66 -4.18 5.59
N VAL A 23 -9.52 -3.98 4.28
CA VAL A 23 -10.17 -2.88 3.56
C VAL A 23 -11.67 -3.13 3.50
N GLY A 24 -12.43 -2.26 4.15
CA GLY A 24 -13.89 -2.15 4.03
C GLY A 24 -14.63 -3.50 4.08
N SER A 25 -15.69 -3.60 3.28
CA SER A 25 -16.44 -4.84 3.08
C SER A 25 -15.93 -5.60 1.84
N PRO A 26 -16.30 -6.88 1.64
CA PRO A 26 -16.00 -7.61 0.41
C PRO A 26 -16.43 -6.87 -0.88
N GLN A 27 -17.58 -6.20 -0.86
CA GLN A 27 -18.08 -5.41 -1.98
C GLN A 27 -17.15 -4.23 -2.30
N ILE A 28 -16.64 -3.55 -1.27
CA ILE A 28 -15.64 -2.49 -1.44
C ILE A 28 -14.35 -3.08 -2.01
N ARG A 29 -13.89 -4.25 -1.54
CA ARG A 29 -12.66 -4.88 -2.06
C ARG A 29 -12.77 -5.37 -3.50
N ASN A 30 -13.96 -5.77 -3.91
CA ASN A 30 -14.24 -6.19 -5.29
C ASN A 30 -14.10 -5.04 -6.29
N ARG A 31 -14.20 -3.77 -5.85
CA ARG A 31 -14.04 -2.59 -6.72
C ARG A 31 -12.81 -1.75 -6.39
N GLY A 32 -12.41 -1.69 -5.12
CA GLY A 32 -11.27 -0.92 -4.64
C GLY A 32 -9.95 -1.45 -5.15
N THR A 33 -9.00 -0.54 -5.34
CA THR A 33 -7.66 -0.83 -5.88
C THR A 33 -6.58 -0.23 -5.00
N VAL A 34 -5.38 -0.81 -5.07
CA VAL A 34 -4.19 -0.23 -4.44
C VAL A 34 -3.90 1.15 -5.04
N GLY A 35 -3.99 1.30 -6.37
CA GLY A 35 -3.81 2.59 -7.04
C GLY A 35 -4.78 3.68 -6.55
N GLY A 36 -6.06 3.35 -6.35
CA GLY A 36 -7.03 4.29 -5.78
C GLY A 36 -6.74 4.63 -4.31
N ASN A 37 -6.21 3.67 -3.54
CA ASN A 37 -5.80 3.91 -2.17
C ASN A 37 -4.56 4.79 -2.07
N LEU A 38 -3.57 4.60 -2.96
CA LEU A 38 -2.43 5.49 -3.14
C LEU A 38 -2.89 6.89 -3.54
N GLY A 39 -3.69 7.01 -4.60
CA GLY A 39 -4.19 8.29 -5.11
C GLY A 39 -4.99 9.09 -4.08
N ALA A 40 -5.78 8.42 -3.22
CA ALA A 40 -6.51 9.09 -2.15
C ALA A 40 -5.59 9.65 -1.03
N ALA A 41 -4.40 9.07 -0.84
CA ALA A 41 -3.39 9.49 0.14
C ALA A 41 -3.94 9.74 1.56
N SER A 42 -5.01 9.04 1.94
CA SER A 42 -5.57 9.12 3.29
C SER A 42 -4.64 8.44 4.27
N PRO A 43 -4.26 9.06 5.41
CA PRO A 43 -3.42 8.41 6.43
C PRO A 43 -3.95 7.06 6.94
N ALA A 44 -5.27 6.85 6.83
CA ALA A 44 -5.93 5.59 7.16
C ALA A 44 -5.92 4.54 6.03
N GLY A 45 -5.09 4.72 4.99
CA GLY A 45 -4.98 3.82 3.86
C GLY A 45 -4.24 2.53 4.19
N ASP A 46 -4.98 1.41 4.25
CA ASP A 46 -4.41 0.12 4.66
C ASP A 46 -3.26 -0.36 3.75
N ALA A 47 -3.22 0.03 2.46
CA ALA A 47 -2.15 -0.39 1.56
C ALA A 47 -0.84 0.37 1.75
N HIS A 48 -0.84 1.52 2.44
CA HIS A 48 0.36 2.36 2.55
C HIS A 48 1.45 1.72 3.42
N PRO A 49 1.17 1.26 4.65
CA PRO A 49 2.19 0.66 5.51
C PRO A 49 2.94 -0.52 4.86
N PRO A 50 2.28 -1.53 4.24
CA PRO A 50 3.01 -2.64 3.63
C PRO A 50 3.83 -2.23 2.40
N LEU A 51 3.39 -1.22 1.63
CA LEU A 51 4.17 -0.71 0.50
C LEU A 51 5.44 0.03 0.97
N LEU A 52 5.32 0.83 2.04
CA LEU A 52 6.46 1.47 2.70
C LEU A 52 7.44 0.43 3.26
N ALA A 53 6.92 -0.54 4.01
CA ALA A 53 7.73 -1.59 4.61
C ALA A 53 8.48 -2.43 3.55
N ALA A 54 7.86 -2.69 2.41
CA ALA A 54 8.47 -3.44 1.32
C ALA A 54 9.45 -2.62 0.46
N GLY A 55 9.58 -1.30 0.70
CA GLY A 55 10.38 -0.41 -0.14
C GLY A 55 9.84 -0.33 -1.58
N ALA A 56 8.52 -0.30 -1.74
CA ALA A 56 7.88 -0.26 -3.04
C ALA A 56 8.12 1.08 -3.77
N GLU A 57 7.90 1.08 -5.08
CA GLU A 57 7.87 2.28 -5.92
C GLU A 57 6.48 2.45 -6.55
N VAL A 58 6.06 3.70 -6.74
CA VAL A 58 4.84 4.07 -7.44
C VAL A 58 5.20 4.54 -8.84
N GLU A 59 4.63 3.90 -9.85
CA GLU A 59 4.76 4.31 -11.24
C GLU A 59 3.69 5.35 -11.56
N ALA A 60 4.13 6.59 -11.77
CA ALA A 60 3.29 7.69 -12.21
C ALA A 60 3.45 7.88 -13.73
N GLU A 61 2.34 7.99 -14.45
CA GLU A 61 2.33 8.22 -15.89
C GLU A 61 1.60 9.51 -16.23
N SER A 62 2.25 10.36 -17.04
CA SER A 62 1.66 11.49 -17.73
C SER A 62 1.67 11.20 -19.23
N ALA A 63 0.57 11.53 -19.92
CA ALA A 63 0.48 11.39 -21.37
C ALA A 63 1.51 12.26 -22.11
N ALA A 64 1.91 13.41 -21.53
CA ALA A 64 2.83 14.35 -22.16
C ALA A 64 4.29 14.09 -21.78
N ARG A 65 4.55 13.64 -20.55
CA ARG A 65 5.90 13.51 -19.98
C ARG A 65 6.39 12.06 -19.85
N GLY A 66 5.50 11.09 -20.06
CA GLY A 66 5.80 9.66 -19.94
C GLY A 66 5.77 9.18 -18.49
N VAL A 67 6.59 8.18 -18.18
CA VAL A 67 6.59 7.45 -16.91
C VAL A 67 7.72 7.93 -16.00
N ARG A 68 7.43 8.08 -14.71
CA ARG A 68 8.46 8.19 -13.66
C ARG A 68 8.15 7.29 -12.47
N MET A 69 9.22 6.87 -11.78
CA MET A 69 9.17 6.06 -10.57
C MET A 69 9.34 6.94 -9.34
N ILE A 70 8.45 6.78 -8.37
CA ILE A 70 8.46 7.53 -7.11
C ILE A 70 8.61 6.52 -5.97
N PRO A 71 9.67 6.56 -5.15
CA PRO A 71 9.76 5.71 -3.97
C PRO A 71 8.53 5.90 -3.08
N ALA A 72 7.97 4.82 -2.53
CA ALA A 72 6.77 4.92 -1.68
C ALA A 72 7.00 5.84 -0.46
N ALA A 73 8.24 5.92 0.03
CA ALA A 73 8.65 6.82 1.11
C ALA A 73 8.50 8.31 0.75
N ASP A 74 8.65 8.65 -0.53
CA ASP A 74 8.57 10.02 -1.04
C ASP A 74 7.19 10.33 -1.65
N PHE A 75 6.33 9.31 -1.79
CA PHE A 75 5.04 9.47 -2.45
C PHE A 75 4.02 10.25 -1.61
N PHE A 76 4.06 10.13 -0.27
CA PHE A 76 3.09 10.79 0.61
C PHE A 76 3.67 12.11 1.15
N THR A 77 3.12 13.23 0.72
CA THR A 77 3.61 14.59 1.08
C THR A 77 2.79 15.24 2.19
N GLY A 78 1.72 14.57 2.65
CA GLY A 78 0.94 14.95 3.82
C GLY A 78 -0.46 14.31 3.81
N VAL A 79 -1.32 14.74 4.73
CA VAL A 79 -2.69 14.23 4.83
C VAL A 79 -3.45 14.48 3.52
N LYS A 80 -3.87 13.41 2.84
CA LYS A 80 -4.56 13.46 1.54
C LYS A 80 -3.77 14.21 0.46
N ARG A 81 -2.44 14.21 0.57
CA ARG A 81 -1.52 14.81 -0.40
C ARG A 81 -0.48 13.76 -0.81
N ASN A 82 -0.25 13.68 -2.11
CA ASN A 82 0.77 12.81 -2.68
C ASN A 82 1.69 13.61 -3.61
N ALA A 83 2.70 12.95 -4.16
CA ALA A 83 3.71 13.54 -5.03
C ALA A 83 3.33 13.54 -6.52
N LEU A 84 2.09 13.19 -6.87
CA LEU A 84 1.63 13.23 -8.26
C LEU A 84 1.48 14.68 -8.72
N GLU A 85 1.89 14.93 -9.96
CA GLU A 85 1.58 16.16 -10.65
C GLU A 85 0.12 16.14 -11.18
N PRO A 86 -0.49 17.30 -11.50
CA PRO A 86 -1.89 17.39 -11.91
C PRO A 86 -2.27 16.55 -13.15
N ASP A 87 -1.31 16.25 -14.02
CA ASP A 87 -1.46 15.45 -15.25
C ASP A 87 -1.00 13.99 -15.08
N GLU A 88 -0.69 13.54 -13.86
CA GLU A 88 -0.20 12.19 -13.59
C GLU A 88 -1.29 11.26 -13.02
N LEU A 89 -1.23 10.00 -13.45
CA LEU A 89 -2.02 8.91 -12.89
C LEU A 89 -1.11 7.84 -12.29
N VAL A 90 -1.57 7.21 -11.20
CA VAL A 90 -0.93 5.97 -10.70
C VAL A 90 -1.21 4.85 -11.70
N ARG A 91 -0.19 4.45 -12.44
CA ARG A 91 -0.26 3.34 -13.39
C ARG A 91 -0.05 1.99 -12.72
N ALA A 92 0.96 1.91 -11.85
CA ALA A 92 1.32 0.68 -11.17
C ALA A 92 2.03 0.98 -9.83
N PHE A 93 2.23 -0.08 -9.05
CA PHE A 93 3.22 -0.10 -7.99
C PHE A 93 4.17 -1.26 -8.25
N TRP A 94 5.42 -1.08 -7.87
CA TRP A 94 6.50 -2.04 -8.05
C TRP A 94 7.02 -2.46 -6.69
N THR A 95 7.09 -3.75 -6.47
CA THR A 95 7.64 -4.33 -5.25
C THR A 95 8.18 -5.72 -5.57
N PRO A 96 9.37 -6.07 -5.08
CA PRO A 96 9.88 -7.42 -5.23
C PRO A 96 8.97 -8.41 -4.48
N PRO A 97 8.87 -9.68 -4.92
CA PRO A 97 8.30 -10.73 -4.10
C PRO A 97 8.97 -10.75 -2.73
N ALA A 98 8.19 -11.07 -1.69
CA ALA A 98 8.70 -11.13 -0.33
C ALA A 98 9.87 -12.12 -0.21
N SER A 99 11.03 -11.61 0.19
CA SER A 99 12.24 -12.39 0.45
C SER A 99 12.25 -13.00 1.87
N GLY A 100 11.23 -12.74 2.67
CA GLY A 100 11.11 -13.14 4.06
C GLY A 100 9.73 -12.81 4.62
N PRO A 101 9.50 -13.05 5.93
CA PRO A 101 8.21 -12.79 6.56
C PRO A 101 7.79 -11.33 6.46
N GLN A 102 6.49 -11.12 6.23
CA GLN A 102 5.85 -9.80 6.31
C GLN A 102 4.61 -9.90 7.20
N TYR A 103 4.29 -8.83 7.89
CA TYR A 103 3.10 -8.75 8.74
C TYR A 103 2.46 -7.37 8.70
N PHE A 104 1.14 -7.33 8.75
CA PHE A 104 0.34 -6.11 8.87
C PHE A 104 -0.62 -6.22 10.05
N SER A 105 -0.72 -5.15 10.83
CA SER A 105 -1.70 -4.99 11.91
C SER A 105 -2.44 -3.67 11.79
N LYS A 106 -3.72 -3.69 12.16
CA LYS A 106 -4.61 -2.55 12.16
C LYS A 106 -5.44 -2.53 13.42
N ILE A 107 -5.50 -1.37 14.06
CA ILE A 107 -6.37 -1.05 15.18
C ILE A 107 -7.45 -0.11 14.66
N GLY A 108 -8.71 -0.42 14.97
CA GLY A 108 -9.86 0.45 14.74
C GLY A 108 -10.83 0.36 15.91
N THR A 109 -11.89 1.17 15.89
CA THR A 109 -12.90 1.17 16.95
C THR A 109 -13.80 -0.08 16.94
N ARG A 110 -13.69 -0.90 15.91
CA ARG A 110 -14.45 -2.15 15.68
C ARG A 110 -13.56 -3.15 14.95
N ASN A 111 -13.92 -4.44 14.98
CA ASN A 111 -13.12 -5.51 14.37
C ASN A 111 -13.15 -5.53 12.82
N ALA A 112 -14.10 -4.85 12.18
CA ALA A 112 -14.25 -4.84 10.72
C ALA A 112 -14.95 -3.58 10.21
N MET A 113 -14.85 -3.31 8.90
CA MET A 113 -15.52 -2.19 8.22
C MET A 113 -15.29 -0.84 8.91
N VAL A 114 -14.03 -0.58 9.27
CA VAL A 114 -13.62 0.64 9.97
C VAL A 114 -12.33 1.19 9.35
N ILE A 115 -12.18 2.51 9.39
CA ILE A 115 -10.91 3.17 9.08
C ILE A 115 -9.88 2.88 10.18
N ALA A 116 -8.60 2.86 9.84
CA ALA A 116 -7.55 2.68 10.83
C ALA A 116 -7.50 3.85 11.81
N VAL A 117 -7.38 3.55 13.11
CA VAL A 117 -6.92 4.49 14.16
C VAL A 117 -5.40 4.45 14.24
N CYS A 118 -4.80 3.26 14.10
CA CYS A 118 -3.37 3.04 13.92
C CYS A 118 -3.18 1.76 13.11
N SER A 119 -2.13 1.70 12.31
CA SER A 119 -1.72 0.53 11.55
C SER A 119 -0.21 0.48 11.43
N PHE A 120 0.31 -0.74 11.36
CA PHE A 120 1.74 -1.00 11.27
C PHE A 120 1.99 -2.17 10.33
N ALA A 121 3.04 -2.05 9.52
CA ALA A 121 3.57 -3.14 8.74
C ALA A 121 5.07 -3.32 9.01
N VAL A 122 5.51 -4.57 8.94
CA VAL A 122 6.92 -4.96 8.96
C VAL A 122 7.20 -5.92 7.81
N ALA A 123 8.35 -5.75 7.17
CA ALA A 123 8.90 -6.68 6.20
C ALA A 123 10.34 -7.03 6.59
N LEU A 124 10.60 -8.33 6.72
CA LEU A 124 11.94 -8.84 7.00
C LEU A 124 12.63 -9.23 5.70
N HIS A 125 13.87 -8.78 5.53
CA HIS A 125 14.73 -9.12 4.40
C HIS A 125 15.99 -9.83 4.91
N PRO A 126 15.92 -11.14 5.23
CA PRO A 126 17.02 -11.86 5.89
C PRO A 126 18.33 -11.84 5.10
N GLY A 127 18.24 -11.99 3.77
CA GLY A 127 19.41 -11.95 2.88
C GLY A 127 20.13 -10.59 2.87
N GLU A 128 19.40 -9.51 3.12
CA GLU A 128 19.93 -8.14 3.18
C GLU A 128 20.26 -7.70 4.62
N ARG A 129 19.92 -8.50 5.63
CA ARG A 129 19.95 -8.12 7.05
C ARG A 129 19.22 -6.79 7.31
N ARG A 130 18.11 -6.58 6.60
CA ARG A 130 17.33 -5.34 6.64
C ARG A 130 15.91 -5.61 7.16
N VAL A 131 15.38 -4.64 7.90
CA VAL A 131 13.98 -4.58 8.30
C VAL A 131 13.38 -3.33 7.70
N GLY A 132 12.27 -3.49 6.97
CA GLY A 132 11.45 -2.38 6.52
C GLY A 132 10.20 -2.26 7.37
N THR A 133 9.75 -1.02 7.60
CA THR A 133 8.54 -0.74 8.38
C THR A 133 7.68 0.30 7.67
N GLY A 134 6.39 0.30 8.02
CA GLY A 134 5.45 1.33 7.60
C GLY A 134 4.42 1.57 8.69
N LEU A 135 4.02 2.83 8.85
CA LEU A 135 3.03 3.27 9.83
C LEU A 135 1.90 3.99 9.11
N GLY A 136 0.67 3.76 9.55
CA GLY A 136 -0.52 4.45 9.04
C GLY A 136 -1.43 4.86 10.18
N SER A 137 -2.02 6.06 10.05
CA SER A 137 -2.76 6.88 11.04
C SER A 137 -2.01 7.11 12.38
N ALA A 138 -2.04 8.25 13.06
CA ALA A 138 -3.01 9.37 13.18
C ALA A 138 -3.46 10.10 11.90
#